data_AF-A0A8J2ZXL0-F1
#
_entry.id   AF-A0A8J2ZXL0-F1
#
_cell.length_a   1.000
_cell.length_b   1.000
_cell.length_c   1.000
_cell.angle_alpha   90.00
_cell.angle_beta   90.00
_cell.angle_gamma   90.00
#
_symmetry.space_group_name_H-M   'P 1'
#
loop_
_entity.id
_entity.type
_entity.pdbx_description
1 polymer ?
#
loop_
_entity_poly.entity_id
_entity_poly.type
_entity_poly.pdbx_seq_one_letter_code
_entity_poly.pdbx_strand_id
1 'polypeptide(L)' 'MLDFTWKVFCMTGNVDTYLLYKEVENDGDFEKEEEEPQNEQPTH' A
#
# COMPACT_ATOMS: atom_id res chain seq x y z
N MET A 1 1.78 6.52 -12.48
CA MET A 1 1.16 7.46 -11.52
C MET A 1 1.70 7.26 -10.11
N LEU A 2 1.92 6.02 -9.66
CA LEU A 2 2.46 5.68 -8.33
C LEU A 2 3.73 6.47 -7.91
N ASP A 3 4.73 6.60 -8.79
CA ASP A 3 5.98 7.33 -8.46
C ASP A 3 5.79 8.81 -8.15
N PHE A 4 4.82 9.45 -8.81
CA PHE A 4 4.51 10.87 -8.60
C PHE A 4 3.80 11.07 -7.26
N THR A 5 2.78 10.26 -6.99
CA THR A 5 1.98 10.29 -5.76
C THR A 5 2.86 9.96 -4.54
N TRP A 6 3.72 8.94 -4.63
CA TRP A 6 4.68 8.60 -3.58
C TRP A 6 5.65 9.73 -3.27
N LYS A 7 6.22 10.38 -4.31
CA LYS A 7 7.09 11.56 -4.11
C LYS A 7 6.40 12.70 -3.41
N VAL A 8 5.18 13.05 -3.83
CA VAL A 8 4.41 14.15 -3.22
C VAL A 8 4.07 13.83 -1.76
N PHE A 9 3.69 12.59 -1.45
CA PHE A 9 3.49 12.13 -0.07
C PHE A 9 4.77 12.29 0.77
N CYS A 10 5.92 11.79 0.31
CA CYS A 10 7.18 11.93 1.05
C CYS A 10 7.60 13.38 1.28
N MET A 11 7.24 14.30 0.38
CA MET A 11 7.60 15.71 0.48
C MET A 11 6.65 16.51 1.37
N THR A 12 5.36 16.17 1.38
CA THR A 12 4.32 16.99 2.02
C THR A 12 3.70 16.35 3.25
N GLY A 13 3.86 15.04 3.42
CA GLY A 13 3.17 14.25 4.44
C GLY A 13 1.64 14.23 4.27
N ASN A 14 1.14 14.62 3.09
CA ASN A 14 -0.29 14.73 2.88
C ASN A 14 -0.96 13.34 2.75
N VAL A 15 -1.74 12.98 3.76
CA VAL A 15 -2.47 11.71 3.85
C VAL A 15 -3.42 11.48 2.67
N ASP A 16 -4.02 12.53 2.11
CA ASP A 16 -4.94 12.41 0.97
C ASP A 16 -4.23 11.83 -0.26
N THR A 17 -2.93 12.13 -0.41
CA THR A 17 -2.10 11.62 -1.49
C THR A 17 -1.84 10.11 -1.33
N TYR A 18 -1.68 9.62 -0.10
CA TYR A 18 -1.53 8.18 0.19
C TYR A 18 -2.83 7.41 -0.05
N LEU A 19 -3.98 7.99 0.31
CA LEU A 19 -5.28 7.36 0.03
C LEU A 19 -5.53 7.24 -1.47
N LEU A 20 -5.21 8.28 -2.25
CA LEU A 20 -5.29 8.25 -3.71
C LEU A 20 -4.32 7.23 -4.33
N TYR A 21 -3.13 7.06 -3.75
CA TYR A 21 -2.20 5.98 -4.11
C TYR A 21 -2.84 4.60 -3.88
N LYS A 22 -3.46 4.38 -2.72
CA LYS A 22 -4.11 3.12 -2.36
C LYS A 22 -5.34 2.83 -3.23
N GLU A 23 -6.15 3.83 -3.58
CA GLU A 23 -7.27 3.66 -4.50
C GLU A 23 -6.79 3.22 -5.89
N VAL A 24 -5.73 3.84 -6.41
CA VAL A 24 -5.15 3.48 -7.71
C VAL A 24 -4.45 2.11 -7.68
N GLU A 25 -3.83 1.72 -6.57
CA GLU A 25 -3.36 0.33 -6.38
C GLU A 25 -4.52 -0.65 -6.37
N ASN A 26 -5.60 -0.34 -5.64
CA ASN A 26 -6.77 -1.20 -5.51
C ASN A 26 -7.52 -1.39 -6.84
N ASP A 27 -7.52 -0.37 -7.71
CA ASP A 27 -8.08 -0.47 -9.06
C ASP A 27 -7.24 -1.39 -9.99
N GLY A 28 -5.98 -1.66 -9.67
CA GLY A 28 -5.09 -2.54 -10.43
C GLY A 28 -4.87 -3.93 -9.82
N ASP A 29 -5.22 -4.13 -8.56
CA ASP A 29 -4.83 -5.29 -7.75
C ASP A 29 -6.02 -5.96 -7.04
N PHE A 30 -7.18 -6.05 -7.71
CA PHE A 30 -8.34 -6.86 -7.28
C PHE A 30 -8.03 -8.36 -7.04
N GLU A 31 -6.78 -8.80 -7.18
CA GLU A 31 -6.34 -10.19 -6.94
C GLU A 31 -5.31 -10.37 -5.82
N LYS A 32 -4.92 -9.31 -5.08
CA LYS A 32 -4.07 -9.49 -3.89
C LYS A 32 -4.71 -8.84 -2.68
N GLU A 33 -5.75 -9.51 -2.20
CA GLU A 33 -6.02 -9.47 -0.76
C GLU A 33 -4.70 -9.78 -0.04
N GLU A 34 -4.38 -8.88 0.88
CA GLU A 34 -3.19 -8.90 1.72
C GLU A 34 -2.98 -10.31 2.27
N GLU A 35 -1.98 -11.03 1.78
CA GLU A 35 -1.42 -12.16 2.53
C GLU A 35 -0.89 -11.56 3.84
N GLU A 36 -1.70 -11.64 4.90
CA GLU A 36 -1.19 -11.54 6.25
C GLU A 36 0.01 -12.47 6.33
N PRO A 37 1.21 -12.00 6.75
CA PRO A 37 2.23 -12.94 7.16
C PRO A 37 1.68 -13.63 8.40
N GLN A 38 1.07 -14.81 8.22
CA GLN A 38 0.93 -15.77 9.29
C GLN A 38 2.35 -15.97 9.82
N ASN A 39 2.62 -15.38 10.97
CA ASN A 39 3.85 -15.61 11.71
C ASN A 39 3.80 -17.06 12.20
N GLU A 40 4.09 -17.99 11.29
CA GLU A 40 4.47 -19.34 11.59
C GLU A 40 5.81 -19.25 12.33
N GLN A 41 5.78 -19.41 13.64
CA GLN A 41 6.98 -19.85 14.35
C GLN A 41 6.70 -21.07 15.22
N PRO A 42 7.72 -21.96 15.32
CA PRO A 42 7.54 -23.39 15.39
C PRO A 42 7.55 -23.91 16.83
N THR A 43 7.01 -25.12 16.98
CA THR A 43 7.04 -26.06 18.11
C THR A 43 8.08 -25.85 19.21
N HIS A 44 7.64 -25.92 20.47
CA HIS A 44 8.28 -26.71 21.53
C HIS A 44 7.21 -27.50 22.30
#